data_AF-E9KJM7-F1
#
_entry.id   AF-E9KJM7-F1
#
_cell.length_a   1.000
_cell.length_b   1.000
_cell.length_c   1.000
_cell.angle_alpha   90.00
_cell.angle_beta   90.00
_cell.angle_gamma   90.00
#
_symmetry.space_group_name_H-M   'P 1'
#
loop_
_entity.id
_entity.type
_entity.pdbx_description
1 polymer ?
#
loop_
_entity_poly.entity_id
_entity_poly.type
_entity_poly.pdbx_seq_one_letter_code
_entity_poly.pdbx_strand_id
1 'polypeptide(L)'
;RRQYRQLLFTAGKELSSYISGVILFHETLYQKTDDGKPFPKVLIENGIIPGIKVDKGVVPLMGTDGEGTTQGLDGLAERCKQYIEAGAKFAKWRCVLKISDHTPSYQALMENANVLARYASICQQNGLVPIVEPEVLCDGEHDLETAQRITEEVLSFQ
;
A
#
# COMPACT_ATOMS: atom_id res chain seq x y z
N ARG A 1 -10.88 9.92 14.25
CA ARG A 1 -10.42 8.93 13.23
C ARG A 1 -11.46 7.84 12.96
N ARG A 2 -11.87 7.03 13.94
CA ARG A 2 -12.87 5.95 13.78
C ARG A 2 -14.18 6.39 13.10
N GLN A 3 -14.85 7.42 13.63
CA GLN A 3 -16.14 7.94 13.09
C GLN A 3 -16.06 8.32 11.61
N TYR A 4 -14.96 8.94 11.18
CA TYR A 4 -14.74 9.29 9.77
C TYR A 4 -14.69 8.04 8.88
N ARG A 5 -14.06 6.95 9.34
CA ARG A 5 -13.99 5.68 8.59
C ARG A 5 -15.35 5.00 8.56
N GLN A 6 -16.09 5.02 9.68
CA GLN A 6 -17.46 4.54 9.70
C GLN A 6 -18.33 5.27 8.67
N LEU A 7 -18.27 6.61 8.63
CA LEU A 7 -19.00 7.42 7.66
C LEU A 7 -18.76 6.94 6.22
N LEU A 8 -17.51 6.65 5.85
CA LEU A 8 -17.17 6.15 4.52
C LEU A 8 -17.72 4.73 4.26
N PHE A 9 -17.58 3.82 5.23
CA PHE A 9 -17.95 2.41 5.05
C PHE A 9 -19.47 2.16 5.14
N THR A 10 -20.22 3.13 5.64
CA THR A 10 -21.69 3.07 5.76
C THR A 10 -22.41 4.07 4.85
N ALA A 11 -21.75 4.57 3.80
CA ALA A 11 -22.31 5.58 2.90
C ALA A 11 -23.52 5.11 2.08
N GLY A 12 -23.79 3.81 2.01
CA GLY A 12 -24.96 3.23 1.33
C GLY A 12 -24.66 1.88 0.69
N LYS A 13 -25.69 1.13 0.30
CA LYS A 13 -25.55 -0.20 -0.33
C LYS A 13 -24.97 -0.13 -1.76
N GLU A 14 -25.21 0.99 -2.43
CA GLU A 14 -24.70 1.31 -3.77
C GLU A 14 -23.15 1.32 -3.83
N LEU A 15 -22.48 1.46 -2.67
CA LEU A 15 -21.02 1.52 -2.59
C LEU A 15 -20.35 0.32 -3.26
N SER A 16 -20.98 -0.86 -3.15
CA SER A 16 -20.50 -2.12 -3.72
C SER A 16 -20.46 -2.14 -5.26
N SER A 17 -21.25 -1.29 -5.90
CA SER A 17 -21.26 -1.13 -7.36
C SER A 17 -20.05 -0.36 -7.89
N TYR A 18 -19.34 0.36 -7.02
CA TYR A 18 -18.22 1.24 -7.40
C TYR A 18 -16.91 0.91 -6.69
N ILE A 19 -16.97 0.29 -5.51
CA ILE A 19 -15.82 0.00 -4.65
C ILE A 19 -15.68 -1.50 -4.50
N SER A 20 -14.69 -2.09 -5.18
CA SER A 20 -14.39 -3.52 -5.08
C SER A 20 -13.63 -3.86 -3.79
N GLY A 21 -12.84 -2.94 -3.26
CA GLY A 21 -12.05 -3.15 -2.05
C GLY A 21 -11.63 -1.87 -1.36
N VAL A 22 -11.30 -1.99 -0.07
CA VAL A 22 -10.88 -0.86 0.77
C VAL A 22 -9.59 -1.22 1.49
N ILE A 23 -8.56 -0.40 1.31
CA ILE A 23 -7.29 -0.53 2.04
C ILE A 23 -7.42 0.12 3.41
N LEU A 24 -7.24 -0.69 4.46
CA LEU A 24 -7.30 -0.26 5.85
C LEU A 24 -5.89 -0.05 6.43
N PHE A 25 -5.80 0.81 7.44
CA PHE A 25 -4.65 0.85 8.33
C PHE A 25 -4.85 -0.12 9.50
N HIS A 26 -3.77 -0.57 10.14
CA HIS A 26 -3.81 -1.51 11.26
C HIS A 26 -4.82 -1.11 12.34
N GLU A 27 -4.81 0.16 12.77
CA GLU A 27 -5.77 0.69 13.74
C GLU A 27 -7.23 0.50 13.28
N THR A 28 -7.51 0.71 12.00
CA THR A 28 -8.88 0.65 11.45
C THR A 28 -9.35 -0.80 11.26
N LEU A 29 -8.45 -1.73 10.96
CA LEU A 29 -8.80 -3.15 10.79
C LEU A 29 -9.47 -3.73 12.06
N TYR A 30 -9.03 -3.28 13.24
CA TYR A 30 -9.55 -3.73 14.54
C TYR A 30 -10.58 -2.77 15.17
N GLN A 31 -10.96 -1.72 14.46
CA GLN A 31 -12.01 -0.80 14.92
C GLN A 31 -13.41 -1.37 14.66
N LYS A 32 -14.37 -0.81 15.41
CA LYS A 32 -15.79 -1.16 15.35
C LYS A 32 -16.63 0.07 15.06
N THR A 33 -17.81 -0.16 14.49
CA THR A 33 -18.87 0.83 14.35
C THR A 33 -19.49 1.19 15.71
N ASP A 34 -20.40 2.18 15.72
CA ASP A 34 -21.15 2.58 16.93
C ASP A 34 -22.01 1.44 17.51
N ASP A 35 -22.51 0.53 16.67
CA ASP A 35 -23.24 -0.69 17.05
C ASP A 35 -22.33 -1.89 17.35
N GLY A 36 -21.01 -1.68 17.41
CA GLY A 36 -20.04 -2.71 17.84
C GLY A 36 -19.61 -3.69 16.76
N LYS A 37 -19.99 -3.48 15.50
CA LYS A 37 -19.61 -4.33 14.37
C LYS A 37 -18.18 -4.03 13.90
N PRO A 38 -17.30 -5.03 13.75
CA PRO A 38 -15.97 -4.83 13.17
C PRO A 38 -16.05 -4.27 11.74
N PHE A 39 -15.21 -3.29 11.40
CA PHE A 39 -15.21 -2.70 10.05
C PHE A 39 -15.02 -3.71 8.90
N PRO A 40 -14.14 -4.74 9.01
CA PRO A 40 -14.03 -5.76 7.97
C PRO A 40 -15.36 -6.48 7.70
N LYS A 41 -16.18 -6.72 8.74
CA LYS A 41 -17.50 -7.34 8.57
C LYS A 41 -18.47 -6.41 7.83
N VAL A 42 -18.46 -5.11 8.14
CA VAL A 42 -19.27 -4.11 7.41
C VAL A 42 -18.94 -4.12 5.93
N LEU A 43 -17.64 -4.11 5.58
CA LEU A 43 -17.19 -4.15 4.19
C LEU A 43 -17.62 -5.44 3.49
N ILE A 44 -17.38 -6.60 4.11
CA ILE A 44 -17.72 -7.91 3.53
C ILE A 44 -19.23 -8.06 3.28
N GLU A 45 -20.07 -7.62 4.22
CA GLU A 45 -21.53 -7.68 4.05
C GLU A 45 -22.03 -6.73 2.94
N ASN A 46 -21.30 -5.65 2.68
CA ASN A 46 -21.52 -4.80 1.53
C ASN A 46 -20.83 -5.33 0.27
N GLY A 47 -20.29 -6.56 0.24
CA GLY A 47 -19.62 -7.12 -0.95
C GLY A 47 -18.28 -6.46 -1.28
N ILE A 48 -17.68 -5.72 -0.35
CA ILE A 48 -16.42 -5.00 -0.50
C ILE A 48 -15.29 -5.79 0.17
N ILE A 49 -14.19 -5.99 -0.56
CA ILE A 49 -13.05 -6.78 -0.08
C ILE A 49 -12.20 -5.93 0.89
N PRO A 50 -11.93 -6.36 2.13
CA PRO A 50 -11.01 -5.67 3.02
C PRO A 50 -9.55 -5.92 2.62
N GLY A 51 -8.74 -4.87 2.56
CA GLY A 51 -7.29 -4.93 2.38
C GLY A 51 -6.55 -4.23 3.53
N ILE A 52 -5.24 -4.47 3.63
CA ILE A 52 -4.42 -3.94 4.73
C ILE A 52 -3.12 -3.30 4.21
N LYS A 53 -2.83 -2.08 4.66
CA LYS A 53 -1.50 -1.47 4.46
C LYS A 53 -0.51 -2.11 5.42
N VAL A 54 0.59 -2.67 4.89
CA VAL A 54 1.56 -3.43 5.69
C VAL A 54 2.97 -2.82 5.70
N ASP A 55 3.26 -1.82 4.89
CA ASP A 55 4.50 -1.07 5.04
C ASP A 55 4.46 -0.18 6.31
N LYS A 56 5.64 0.01 6.91
CA LYS A 56 5.88 0.86 8.09
C LYS A 56 6.47 2.23 7.71
N GLY A 57 6.23 2.68 6.47
CA GLY A 57 6.66 3.99 5.97
C GLY A 57 8.04 3.99 5.32
N VAL A 58 8.35 5.14 4.73
CA VAL A 58 9.62 5.41 4.04
C VAL A 58 10.70 5.78 5.05
N VAL A 59 11.91 5.29 4.82
CA VAL A 59 13.12 5.64 5.54
C VAL A 59 14.17 6.19 4.57
N PRO A 60 15.03 7.13 5.00
CA PRO A 60 16.06 7.70 4.14
C PRO A 60 17.02 6.62 3.60
N LEU A 61 17.36 6.72 2.32
CA LEU A 61 18.38 5.88 1.70
C LEU A 61 19.72 6.62 1.75
N MET A 62 20.52 6.34 2.79
CA MET A 62 21.75 7.08 3.06
C MET A 62 22.73 7.04 1.87
N GLY A 63 23.32 8.18 1.53
CA GLY A 63 24.23 8.31 0.38
C GLY A 63 23.53 8.64 -0.95
N THR A 64 22.21 8.87 -0.93
CA THR A 64 21.44 9.36 -2.08
C THR A 64 20.97 10.81 -1.88
N ASP A 65 20.47 11.44 -2.94
CA ASP A 65 19.95 12.81 -2.89
C ASP A 65 18.49 12.85 -2.40
N GLY A 66 18.32 12.70 -1.08
CA GLY A 66 17.02 12.82 -0.44
C GLY A 66 15.99 11.74 -0.84
N GLU A 67 16.47 10.58 -1.31
CA GLU A 67 15.65 9.42 -1.67
C GLU A 67 15.40 8.53 -0.45
N GLY A 68 14.50 7.54 -0.61
CA GLY A 68 14.15 6.61 0.45
C GLY A 68 13.85 5.21 -0.05
N THR A 69 13.93 4.26 0.87
CA THR A 69 13.33 2.92 0.73
C THR A 69 12.20 2.77 1.74
N THR A 70 11.45 1.69 1.66
CA THR A 70 10.30 1.46 2.55
C THR A 70 10.59 0.30 3.48
N GLN A 71 10.30 0.48 4.76
CA GLN A 71 10.51 -0.55 5.78
C GLN A 71 9.21 -1.32 6.11
N GLY A 72 9.35 -2.49 6.74
CA GLY A 72 8.21 -3.24 7.27
C GLY A 72 8.21 -4.75 7.04
N LEU A 73 9.29 -5.31 6.47
CA LEU A 73 9.43 -6.74 6.19
C LEU A 73 9.55 -7.58 7.46
N ASP A 74 10.10 -7.02 8.54
CA ASP A 74 10.28 -7.72 9.81
C ASP A 74 8.94 -8.14 10.40
N GLY A 75 8.82 -9.45 10.65
CA GLY A 75 7.60 -10.10 11.14
C GLY A 75 6.41 -10.02 10.18
N LEU A 76 6.65 -9.74 8.89
CA LEU A 76 5.56 -9.54 7.92
C LEU A 76 4.76 -10.82 7.71
N ALA A 77 5.38 -12.00 7.70
CA ALA A 77 4.68 -13.28 7.51
C ALA A 77 3.67 -13.54 8.64
N GLU A 78 4.08 -13.35 9.89
CA GLU A 78 3.22 -13.51 11.07
C GLU A 78 2.07 -12.51 11.04
N ARG A 79 2.35 -11.26 10.68
CA ARG A 79 1.34 -10.21 10.52
C ARG A 79 0.35 -10.53 9.39
N CYS A 80 0.81 -11.06 8.26
CA CYS A 80 -0.07 -11.47 7.16
C CYS A 80 -1.10 -12.51 7.62
N LYS A 81 -0.67 -13.51 8.40
CA LYS A 81 -1.58 -14.52 8.99
C LYS A 81 -2.63 -13.87 9.90
N GLN A 82 -2.20 -12.99 10.80
CA GLN A 82 -3.10 -12.25 11.69
C GLN A 82 -4.11 -11.38 10.91
N TYR A 83 -3.67 -10.78 9.80
CA TYR A 83 -4.55 -9.95 8.97
C TYR A 83 -5.59 -10.75 8.19
N ILE A 84 -5.24 -11.97 7.74
CA ILE A 84 -6.20 -12.89 7.13
C ILE A 84 -7.27 -13.32 8.14
N GLU A 85 -6.85 -13.66 9.36
CA GLU A 85 -7.78 -13.99 10.46
C GLU A 85 -8.71 -12.80 10.78
N ALA A 86 -8.20 -11.57 10.65
CA ALA A 86 -8.99 -10.35 10.79
C ALA A 86 -9.84 -10.00 9.57
N GLY A 87 -9.79 -10.80 8.49
CA GLY A 87 -10.66 -10.69 7.32
C GLY A 87 -10.04 -10.01 6.09
N ALA A 88 -8.76 -9.61 6.12
CA ALA A 88 -8.09 -9.05 4.95
C ALA A 88 -7.85 -10.11 3.87
N LYS A 89 -7.95 -9.70 2.59
CA LYS A 89 -7.72 -10.56 1.42
C LYS A 89 -6.64 -10.05 0.48
N PHE A 90 -6.27 -8.78 0.61
CA PHE A 90 -5.15 -8.18 -0.10
C PHE A 90 -4.35 -7.26 0.81
N ALA A 91 -3.13 -6.97 0.42
CA ALA A 91 -2.24 -6.05 1.12
C ALA A 91 -1.81 -4.92 0.21
N LYS A 92 -1.27 -3.86 0.80
CA LYS A 92 -0.65 -2.74 0.07
C LYS A 92 0.73 -2.43 0.67
N TRP A 93 1.69 -2.18 -0.20
CA TRP A 93 3.00 -1.64 0.15
C TRP A 93 3.36 -0.52 -0.82
N ARG A 94 3.72 0.65 -0.28
CA ARG A 94 4.08 1.83 -1.06
C ARG A 94 5.56 2.13 -0.95
N CYS A 95 6.22 2.20 -2.09
CA CYS A 95 7.53 2.82 -2.27
C CYS A 95 7.37 4.21 -2.90
N VAL A 96 8.34 5.08 -2.68
CA VAL A 96 8.29 6.47 -3.13
C VAL A 96 9.57 6.81 -3.87
N LEU A 97 9.43 7.29 -5.10
CA LEU A 97 10.51 7.72 -5.96
C LEU A 97 10.27 9.19 -6.33
N LYS A 98 11.35 9.96 -6.40
CA LYS A 98 11.32 11.39 -6.73
C LYS A 98 11.96 11.61 -8.09
N ILE A 99 11.45 12.58 -8.83
CA ILE A 99 12.06 13.06 -10.07
C ILE A 99 12.83 14.34 -9.75
N SER A 100 14.10 14.38 -10.11
CA SER A 100 14.95 15.58 -10.09
C SER A 100 16.10 15.43 -11.10
N ASP A 101 17.04 16.36 -11.11
CA ASP A 101 18.24 16.30 -11.95
C ASP A 101 19.10 15.04 -11.69
N HIS A 102 18.99 14.44 -10.50
CA HIS A 102 19.81 13.29 -10.08
C HIS A 102 18.99 12.11 -9.54
N THR A 103 17.66 12.17 -9.58
CA THR A 103 16.76 11.12 -9.04
C THR A 103 15.65 10.75 -10.03
N PRO A 104 15.15 9.50 -10.03
CA PRO A 104 15.54 8.41 -9.14
C PRO A 104 16.92 7.82 -9.48
N SER A 105 17.75 7.56 -8.47
CA SER A 105 19.05 6.92 -8.69
C SER A 105 18.91 5.42 -8.95
N TYR A 106 19.92 4.82 -9.58
CA TYR A 106 20.00 3.36 -9.73
C TYR A 106 19.84 2.63 -8.38
N GLN A 107 20.46 3.18 -7.31
CA GLN A 107 20.38 2.59 -5.98
C GLN A 107 18.95 2.63 -5.42
N ALA A 108 18.20 3.72 -5.62
CA ALA A 108 16.81 3.82 -5.20
C ALA A 108 15.88 2.92 -6.02
N LEU A 109 16.10 2.80 -7.32
CA LEU A 109 15.36 1.88 -8.19
C LEU A 109 15.55 0.42 -7.74
N MET A 110 16.80 0.00 -7.59
CA MET A 110 17.16 -1.36 -7.18
C MET A 110 16.59 -1.72 -5.81
N GLU A 111 16.78 -0.85 -4.82
CA GLU A 111 16.33 -1.11 -3.46
C GLU A 111 14.80 -1.16 -3.36
N ASN A 112 14.08 -0.23 -3.99
CA ASN A 112 12.62 -0.21 -3.94
C ASN A 112 11.99 -1.36 -4.75
N ALA A 113 12.55 -1.74 -5.90
CA ALA A 113 12.10 -2.90 -6.66
C ALA A 113 12.28 -4.20 -5.84
N ASN A 114 13.47 -4.37 -5.24
CA ASN A 114 13.77 -5.54 -4.42
C ASN A 114 12.87 -5.66 -3.18
N VAL A 115 12.64 -4.56 -2.45
CA VAL A 115 11.78 -4.60 -1.25
C VAL A 115 10.32 -4.90 -1.61
N LEU A 116 9.82 -4.39 -2.74
CA LEU A 116 8.48 -4.71 -3.25
C LEU A 116 8.36 -6.18 -3.63
N ALA A 117 9.36 -6.76 -4.28
CA ALA A 117 9.38 -8.19 -4.61
C ALA A 117 9.37 -9.07 -3.35
N ARG A 118 10.18 -8.71 -2.34
CA ARG A 118 10.20 -9.40 -1.03
C ARG A 118 8.85 -9.34 -0.33
N TYR A 119 8.24 -8.15 -0.29
CA TYR A 119 6.89 -7.95 0.25
C TYR A 119 5.85 -8.82 -0.48
N ALA A 120 5.84 -8.76 -1.81
CA ALA A 120 4.86 -9.47 -2.65
C ALA A 120 4.96 -10.98 -2.46
N SER A 121 6.19 -11.52 -2.42
CA SER A 121 6.45 -12.94 -2.15
C SER A 121 5.91 -13.38 -0.80
N ILE A 122 6.17 -12.62 0.28
CA ILE A 122 5.66 -12.92 1.62
C ILE A 122 4.12 -12.87 1.65
N CYS A 123 3.49 -11.90 0.98
CA CYS A 123 2.03 -11.82 0.90
C CYS A 123 1.43 -13.03 0.20
N GLN A 124 1.95 -13.41 -0.98
CA GLN A 124 1.46 -14.56 -1.74
C GLN A 124 1.62 -15.88 -0.97
N GLN A 125 2.76 -16.08 -0.31
CA GLN A 125 3.01 -17.26 0.53
C GLN A 125 2.01 -17.41 1.69
N ASN A 126 1.42 -16.30 2.15
CA ASN A 126 0.46 -16.32 3.25
C ASN A 126 -0.99 -16.21 2.77
N GLY A 127 -1.27 -16.04 1.47
CA GLY A 127 -2.63 -15.97 0.93
C GLY A 127 -3.25 -14.57 0.85
N LEU A 128 -2.42 -13.52 0.82
CA LEU A 128 -2.84 -12.15 0.51
C LEU A 128 -2.41 -11.79 -0.91
N VAL A 129 -3.31 -11.17 -1.69
CA VAL A 129 -2.96 -10.53 -2.97
C VAL A 129 -2.15 -9.25 -2.69
N PRO A 130 -0.92 -9.09 -3.18
CA PRO A 130 -0.14 -7.87 -2.96
C PRO A 130 -0.47 -6.78 -3.99
N ILE A 131 -0.83 -5.59 -3.52
CA ILE A 131 -0.79 -4.36 -4.33
C ILE A 131 0.62 -3.79 -4.22
N VAL A 132 1.32 -3.81 -5.34
CA VAL A 132 2.68 -3.29 -5.51
C VAL A 132 2.57 -1.83 -5.98
N GLU A 133 2.99 -0.88 -5.16
CA GLU A 133 2.83 0.56 -5.43
C GLU A 133 4.19 1.27 -5.44
N PRO A 134 4.90 1.28 -6.58
CA PRO A 134 6.09 2.10 -6.79
C PRO A 134 5.66 3.50 -7.24
N GLU A 135 5.34 4.37 -6.29
CA GLU A 135 4.84 5.71 -6.62
C GLU A 135 5.98 6.63 -7.04
N VAL A 136 5.94 7.08 -8.29
CA VAL A 136 6.74 8.20 -8.79
C VAL A 136 5.98 9.48 -8.47
N LEU A 137 6.57 10.34 -7.64
CA LEU A 137 5.94 11.59 -7.22
C LEU A 137 5.83 12.57 -8.39
N CYS A 138 4.69 13.25 -8.48
CA CYS A 138 4.46 14.33 -9.44
C CYS A 138 5.06 15.67 -8.98
N ASP A 139 5.66 15.74 -7.79
CA ASP A 139 6.29 16.95 -7.28
C ASP A 139 7.48 17.36 -8.14
N GLY A 140 7.55 18.65 -8.52
CA GLY A 140 8.64 19.22 -9.31
C GLY A 140 8.15 19.96 -10.56
N GLU A 141 9.10 20.42 -11.37
CA GLU A 141 8.86 21.20 -12.61
C GLU A 141 9.10 20.38 -13.89
N HIS A 142 9.16 19.05 -13.75
CA HIS A 142 9.40 18.15 -14.89
C HIS A 142 8.17 18.07 -15.80
N ASP A 143 8.41 17.83 -17.09
CA ASP A 143 7.34 17.67 -18.07
C ASP A 143 6.76 16.25 -18.11
N LEU A 144 5.71 16.09 -18.93
CA LEU A 144 5.02 14.81 -19.11
C LEU A 144 5.95 13.73 -19.70
N GLU A 145 6.83 14.09 -20.63
CA GLU A 145 7.76 13.15 -21.27
C GLU A 145 8.76 12.59 -20.25
N THR A 146 9.25 13.44 -19.35
CA THR A 146 10.10 13.03 -18.23
C THR A 146 9.36 12.11 -17.27
N ALA A 147 8.13 12.46 -16.86
CA ALA A 147 7.32 11.62 -15.98
C ALA A 147 7.06 10.24 -16.59
N GLN A 148 6.74 10.19 -17.90
CA GLN A 148 6.54 8.94 -18.63
C GLN A 148 7.82 8.08 -18.62
N ARG A 149 8.96 8.66 -19.04
CA ARG A 149 10.24 7.94 -19.10
C ARG A 149 10.62 7.35 -17.74
N ILE A 150 10.53 8.15 -16.67
CA ILE A 150 10.86 7.67 -15.32
C ILE A 150 9.89 6.57 -14.87
N THR A 151 8.59 6.69 -15.19
CA THR A 151 7.62 5.64 -14.89
C THR A 151 7.95 4.34 -15.63
N GLU A 152 8.34 4.41 -16.90
CA GLU A 152 8.79 3.25 -17.67
C GLU A 152 10.03 2.60 -17.06
N GLU A 153 11.04 3.40 -16.67
CA GLU A 153 12.24 2.93 -15.98
C GLU A 153 11.91 2.23 -14.65
N VAL A 154 11.04 2.83 -13.83
CA VAL A 154 10.62 2.27 -12.53
C VAL A 154 9.84 0.96 -12.69
N LEU A 155 8.92 0.89 -13.65
CA LEU A 155 8.08 -0.30 -13.86
C LEU A 155 8.80 -1.45 -14.58
N SER A 156 9.84 -1.16 -15.35
CA SER A 156 10.63 -2.18 -16.07
C SER A 156 11.92 -2.58 -15.36
N PHE A 157 12.24 -1.97 -14.22
CA PHE A 157 13.47 -2.24 -13.48
C PHE A 157 13.60 -3.72 -13.09
N GLN A 158 14.75 -4.32 -13.39
CA GLN A 158 15.06 -5.75 -13.18
C GLN A 158 16.11 -5.95 -12.09
#